data_AF-A0AB73HT01-F1
#
_entry.id   AF-A0AB73HT01-F1
#
_cell.length_a   1.000
_cell.length_b   1.000
_cell.length_c   1.000
_cell.angle_alpha   90.00
_cell.angle_beta   90.00
_cell.angle_gamma   90.00
#
_symmetry.space_group_name_H-M   'P 1'
#
loop_
_entity.id
_entity.type
_entity.pdbx_description
1 polymer ?
#
loop_
_entity_poly.entity_id
_entity_poly.type
_entity_poly.pdbx_seq_one_letter_code
_entity_poly.pdbx_strand_id
1 'polypeptide(L)'
;MKIVWGLVIGISILHYAVMGYAGDYPSREAENLMSWAFALMLTYWCLADAKRRGYHRPYEFGAFLFFLWPVILPAYLLHTRGWRGLPLCAGLFVLALLPWLSGVAAYYAY
;
A
#
# COMPACT_ATOMS: atom_id res chain seq x y z
N MET A 1 -8.09 8.99 8.79
CA MET A 1 -7.02 8.31 8.01
C MET A 1 -6.52 7.05 8.69
N LYS A 2 -5.99 7.09 9.92
CA LYS A 2 -5.45 5.89 10.59
C LYS A 2 -6.44 4.71 10.67
N ILE A 3 -7.70 4.99 10.99
CA ILE A 3 -8.77 3.98 11.04
C ILE A 3 -9.00 3.34 9.67
N VAL A 4 -9.07 4.14 8.60
CA VAL A 4 -9.29 3.65 7.24
C VAL A 4 -8.12 2.76 6.79
N TRP A 5 -6.88 3.10 7.15
CA TRP A 5 -5.70 2.29 6.85
C TRP A 5 -5.79 0.92 7.53
N GLY A 6 -6.14 0.92 8.82
CA GLY A 6 -6.35 -0.30 9.58
C GLY A 6 -7.47 -1.17 9.01
N LEU A 7 -8.58 -0.57 8.58
CA LEU A 7 -9.69 -1.31 7.97
C LEU A 7 -9.30 -1.94 6.63
N VAL A 8 -8.71 -1.18 5.71
CA VAL A 8 -8.31 -1.71 4.39
C VAL A 8 -7.30 -2.84 4.56
N ILE A 9 -6.25 -2.63 5.35
CA ILE A 9 -5.21 -3.65 5.59
C ILE A 9 -5.78 -4.85 6.33
N GLY A 10 -6.60 -4.62 7.36
CA GLY A 10 -7.21 -5.69 8.15
C GLY A 10 -8.15 -6.57 7.32
N ILE A 11 -9.00 -5.97 6.50
CA ILE A 11 -9.88 -6.69 5.57
C ILE A 11 -9.05 -7.45 4.54
N SER A 12 -7.99 -6.84 4.00
CA SER A 12 -7.08 -7.51 3.06
C SER A 12 -6.38 -8.72 3.67
N ILE A 13 -5.80 -8.59 4.86
CA ILE A 13 -5.15 -9.69 5.57
C ILE A 13 -6.15 -10.82 5.85
N LEU A 14 -7.33 -10.47 6.39
CA LEU A 14 -8.35 -11.46 6.71
C LEU A 14 -8.80 -12.23 5.45
N HIS A 15 -9.03 -11.51 4.34
CA HIS A 15 -9.45 -12.13 3.10
C HIS A 15 -8.39 -13.10 2.55
N TYR A 16 -7.14 -12.65 2.44
CA TYR A 16 -6.05 -13.50 1.94
C TYR A 16 -5.80 -14.70 2.86
N ALA A 17 -5.85 -14.52 4.18
CA ALA A 17 -5.67 -15.61 5.13
C ALA A 17 -6.77 -16.67 5.04
N VAL A 18 -8.04 -16.24 4.91
CA VAL A 18 -9.18 -17.16 4.76
C VAL A 18 -9.07 -17.95 3.45
N MET A 19 -8.75 -17.30 2.33
CA MET A 19 -8.60 -17.98 1.04
C MET A 19 -7.41 -18.95 1.08
N GLY A 20 -6.27 -18.52 1.63
CA GLY A 20 -5.08 -19.36 1.78
C GLY A 20 -5.34 -20.60 2.63
N TYR A 21 -6.05 -20.47 3.76
CA TYR A 21 -6.47 -21.59 4.59
C TYR A 21 -7.41 -22.57 3.87
N ALA A 22 -8.27 -22.05 2.98
CA ALA A 22 -9.14 -22.87 2.14
C ALA A 22 -8.41 -23.56 0.98
N GLY A 23 -7.10 -23.32 0.80
CA GLY A 23 -6.32 -23.84 -0.32
C GLY A 23 -6.61 -23.12 -1.64
N ASP A 24 -7.18 -21.92 -1.59
CA ASP A 24 -7.61 -21.15 -2.77
C ASP A 24 -6.95 -19.75 -2.80
N TYR A 25 -7.13 -19.03 -3.91
CA TYR A 25 -6.63 -17.68 -4.11
C TYR A 25 -7.79 -16.67 -4.21
N PRO A 26 -7.59 -15.41 -3.77
CA PRO A 26 -8.53 -14.33 -4.03
C PRO A 26 -8.85 -14.23 -5.53
N SER A 27 -10.11 -13.93 -5.87
CA SER A 27 -10.46 -13.64 -7.25
C SER A 27 -9.70 -12.41 -7.75
N ARG A 28 -9.47 -12.34 -9.06
CA ARG A 28 -8.70 -11.24 -9.67
C ARG A 28 -9.36 -9.88 -9.43
N GLU A 29 -10.69 -9.83 -9.39
CA GLU A 29 -11.47 -8.63 -9.09
C GLU A 29 -11.26 -8.18 -7.64
N ALA A 30 -11.23 -9.12 -6.70
CA ALA A 30 -10.99 -8.83 -5.28
C ALA A 30 -9.55 -8.32 -5.06
N GLU A 31 -8.57 -8.96 -5.68
CA GLU A 31 -7.17 -8.53 -5.65
C GLU A 31 -6.98 -7.13 -6.24
N ASN A 32 -7.60 -6.84 -7.39
CA ASN A 32 -7.56 -5.51 -8.00
C ASN A 32 -8.22 -4.46 -7.09
N LEU A 33 -9.39 -4.75 -6.54
CA LEU A 33 -10.10 -3.84 -5.64
C LEU A 33 -9.26 -3.48 -4.40
N MET A 34 -8.62 -4.48 -3.78
CA MET A 34 -7.75 -4.28 -2.63
C MET A 34 -6.49 -3.50 -3.00
N SER A 35 -5.88 -3.82 -4.14
CA SER A 35 -4.71 -3.11 -4.65
C SER A 35 -5.00 -1.63 -4.93
N TRP A 36 -6.17 -1.34 -5.53
CA TRP A 36 -6.59 0.03 -5.82
C TRP A 36 -6.97 0.79 -4.55
N ALA A 37 -7.63 0.13 -3.60
CA ALA A 37 -7.92 0.73 -2.30
C ALA A 37 -6.63 1.13 -1.59
N PHE A 38 -5.63 0.24 -1.55
CA PHE A 38 -4.31 0.54 -0.98
C PHE A 38 -3.62 1.71 -1.71
N ALA A 39 -3.60 1.70 -3.05
CA ALA A 39 -2.99 2.76 -3.84
C ALA A 39 -3.67 4.13 -3.63
N LEU A 40 -5.00 4.18 -3.51
CA LEU A 40 -5.74 5.40 -3.18
C LEU A 40 -5.38 5.91 -1.79
N MET A 41 -5.32 5.02 -0.80
CA MET A 41 -4.93 5.34 0.57
C MET A 41 -3.51 5.92 0.65
N LEU A 42 -2.57 5.26 -0.04
CA LEU A 42 -1.18 5.69 -0.14
C LEU A 42 -1.07 7.05 -0.80
N THR A 43 -1.77 7.25 -1.91
CA THR A 43 -1.82 8.53 -2.63
C THR A 43 -2.33 9.64 -1.72
N TYR A 44 -3.44 9.41 -1.02
CA TYR A 44 -4.00 10.41 -0.10
C TYR A 44 -3.04 10.76 1.03
N TRP A 45 -2.36 9.75 1.60
CA TRP A 45 -1.32 9.97 2.61
C TRP A 45 -0.15 10.79 2.06
N CYS A 46 0.37 10.46 0.88
CA CYS A 46 1.45 11.20 0.22
C CYS A 46 1.05 12.65 -0.09
N LEU A 47 -0.17 12.89 -0.57
CA LEU A 47 -0.65 14.25 -0.84
C LEU A 47 -0.76 15.09 0.44
N ALA A 48 -1.25 14.49 1.52
CA ALA A 48 -1.30 15.15 2.82
C ALA A 48 0.11 15.43 3.38
N ASP A 49 1.04 14.50 3.20
CA ASP A 49 2.44 14.64 3.60
C ASP A 49 3.16 15.75 2.80
N ALA A 50 2.98 15.76 1.48
CA ALA A 50 3.56 16.77 0.59
C ALA A 50 3.07 18.17 0.95
N LYS A 51 1.77 18.31 1.25
CA LYS A 51 1.18 19.58 1.71
C LYS A 51 1.81 20.06 3.02
N ARG A 52 2.05 19.16 3.99
CA ARG A 52 2.67 19.51 5.28
C ARG A 52 4.14 19.91 5.15
N ARG A 53 4.83 19.38 4.14
CA ARG A 53 6.26 19.67 3.88
C ARG A 53 6.49 20.84 2.93
N GLY A 54 5.42 21.46 2.40
CA GLY A 54 5.53 22.53 1.42
C GLY A 54 6.16 22.07 0.09
N TYR A 55 6.03 20.78 -0.25
CA TYR A 55 6.60 20.23 -1.48
C TYR A 55 5.84 20.76 -2.71
N HIS A 56 6.56 21.38 -3.65
CA HIS A 56 5.98 21.85 -4.90
C HIS A 56 5.65 20.66 -5.80
N ARG A 57 4.37 20.28 -5.81
CA ARG A 57 3.87 19.10 -6.52
C ARG A 57 3.38 19.47 -7.92
N PRO A 58 3.76 18.72 -8.97
CA PRO A 58 3.07 18.78 -10.26
C PRO A 58 1.57 18.54 -10.10
N TYR A 59 0.75 19.10 -10.99
CA TYR A 59 -0.70 18.90 -10.96
C TYR A 59 -1.06 17.39 -10.98
N GLU A 60 -0.37 16.62 -11.81
CA GLU A 60 -0.56 15.17 -12.00
C GLU A 60 0.03 14.29 -10.87
N PHE A 61 0.64 14.89 -9.84
CA PHE A 61 1.35 14.13 -8.80
C PHE A 61 0.46 13.09 -8.10
N GLY A 62 -0.82 13.41 -7.89
CA GLY A 62 -1.78 12.45 -7.31
C GLY A 62 -2.06 11.26 -8.22
N ALA A 63 -2.24 11.48 -9.53
CA ALA A 63 -2.48 10.41 -10.49
C ALA A 63 -1.26 9.51 -10.65
N PHE A 64 -0.06 10.10 -10.74
CA PHE A 64 1.19 9.34 -10.79
C PHE A 64 1.44 8.52 -9.53
N LEU A 65 1.10 9.06 -8.35
CA LEU A 65 1.11 8.26 -7.14
C LEU A 65 0.10 7.11 -7.24
N PHE A 66 -1.14 7.35 -7.66
CA PHE A 66 -2.13 6.27 -7.69
C PHE A 66 -1.74 5.11 -8.63
N PHE A 67 -1.33 5.43 -9.86
CA PHE A 67 -1.02 4.42 -10.88
C PHE A 67 0.41 3.90 -10.84
N LEU A 68 1.39 4.74 -10.46
CA LEU A 68 2.82 4.43 -10.47
C LEU A 68 3.45 4.57 -9.08
N TRP A 69 2.69 4.34 -8.00
CA TRP A 69 3.23 4.46 -6.64
C TRP A 69 4.54 3.70 -6.42
N PRO A 70 4.81 2.49 -6.97
CA PRO A 70 6.03 1.77 -6.67
C PRO A 70 7.29 2.52 -7.15
N VAL A 71 7.15 3.41 -8.13
CA VAL A 71 8.25 4.22 -8.67
C VAL A 71 8.25 5.62 -8.07
N ILE A 72 7.07 6.23 -7.99
CA ILE A 72 6.91 7.63 -7.57
C ILE A 72 7.11 7.79 -6.06
N LEU A 73 6.67 6.81 -5.25
CA LEU A 73 6.83 6.86 -3.79
C LEU A 73 8.31 6.87 -3.37
N PRO A 74 9.19 5.97 -3.84
CA PRO A 74 10.62 6.05 -3.54
C PRO A 74 11.23 7.39 -3.96
N ALA A 75 10.96 7.84 -5.18
CA ALA A 75 11.49 9.10 -5.70
C ALA A 75 11.05 10.30 -4.84
N TYR A 76 9.77 10.34 -4.45
CA TYR A 76 9.22 11.37 -3.58
C TYR A 76 9.84 11.35 -2.17
N LEU A 77 9.99 10.17 -1.56
CA LEU A 77 10.54 10.04 -0.21
C LEU A 77 12.04 10.36 -0.18
N LEU A 78 12.79 9.95 -1.21
CA LEU A 78 14.19 10.32 -1.36
C LEU A 78 14.34 11.83 -1.59
N HIS A 79 13.49 12.44 -2.40
CA HIS A 79 13.57 13.88 -2.65
C HIS A 79 13.20 14.72 -1.42
N THR A 80 12.19 14.30 -0.64
CA THR A 80 11.73 15.05 0.55
C THR A 80 12.51 14.78 1.84
N ARG A 81 13.15 13.61 1.97
CA ARG A 81 13.78 13.15 3.22
C ARG A 81 15.19 12.57 3.04
N GLY A 82 15.69 12.45 1.82
CA GLY A 82 16.94 11.75 1.51
C GLY A 82 16.91 10.29 1.95
N TRP A 83 18.06 9.77 2.36
CA TRP A 83 18.22 8.39 2.87
C TRP A 83 17.32 8.05 4.06
N ARG A 84 16.91 9.05 4.85
CA ARG A 84 15.99 8.85 5.97
C ARG A 84 14.57 8.49 5.51
N GLY A 85 14.24 8.67 4.24
CA GLY A 85 12.99 8.23 3.62
C GLY A 85 12.94 6.74 3.30
N LEU A 86 14.10 6.06 3.21
CA LEU A 86 14.17 4.65 2.81
C LEU A 86 13.47 3.70 3.80
N PRO A 87 13.65 3.81 5.13
CA PRO A 87 12.93 2.93 6.06
C PRO A 87 11.41 3.05 5.95
N LEU A 88 10.92 4.28 5.72
CA LEU A 88 9.49 4.54 5.52
C LEU A 88 9.00 3.95 4.20
N CYS A 89 9.80 4.05 3.13
CA CYS A 89 9.51 3.44 1.85
C CYS A 89 9.44 1.91 1.99
N ALA A 90 10.48 1.29 2.55
CA ALA A 90 10.53 -0.15 2.80
C ALA A 90 9.34 -0.62 3.65
N GLY A 91 9.00 0.13 4.71
CA GLY A 91 7.83 -0.17 5.55
C GLY A 91 6.52 -0.19 4.76
N LEU A 92 6.32 0.74 3.82
CA LEU A 92 5.13 0.79 2.98
C LEU A 92 5.08 -0.35 1.95
N PHE A 93 6.22 -0.76 1.40
CA PHE A 93 6.30 -1.95 0.54
C PHE A 93 6.00 -3.24 1.31
N VAL A 94 6.55 -3.39 2.51
CA VAL A 94 6.22 -4.52 3.40
C VAL A 94 4.74 -4.51 3.73
N LEU A 95 4.17 -3.34 4.04
CA LEU A 95 2.74 -3.19 4.32
C LEU A 95 1.86 -3.61 3.13
N ALA A 96 2.29 -3.31 1.90
CA ALA A 96 1.61 -3.73 0.68
C ALA A 96 1.67 -5.26 0.46
N LEU A 97 2.74 -5.91 0.91
CA LEU A 97 2.95 -7.36 0.78
C LEU A 97 2.29 -8.17 1.91
N LEU A 98 1.96 -7.54 3.04
CA LEU A 98 1.38 -8.21 4.21
C LEU A 98 0.16 -9.09 3.92
N PRO A 99 -0.84 -8.64 3.14
CA PRO A 99 -1.99 -9.49 2.82
C PRO A 99 -1.58 -10.78 2.11
N TRP A 100 -0.75 -10.68 1.09
CA TRP A 100 -0.23 -11.84 0.39
C TRP A 100 0.55 -12.79 1.31
N LEU A 101 1.44 -12.25 2.15
CA LEU A 101 2.18 -13.04 3.14
C LEU A 101 1.26 -13.77 4.13
N SER A 102 0.14 -13.16 4.53
CA SER A 102 -0.84 -13.81 5.41
C SER A 102 -1.56 -14.99 4.74
N GLY A 103 -1.86 -14.89 3.45
CA GLY A 103 -2.43 -16.01 2.68
C GLY A 103 -1.44 -17.17 2.55
N VAL A 104 -0.18 -16.88 2.23
CA VAL A 104 0.89 -17.90 2.16
C VAL A 104 1.09 -18.58 3.51
N ALA A 105 1.16 -17.80 4.60
CA ALA A 105 1.30 -18.36 5.95
C ALA A 105 0.11 -19.25 6.33
N ALA A 106 -1.11 -18.86 5.97
CA ALA A 106 -2.32 -19.64 6.24
C ALA A 106 -2.37 -20.94 5.43
N TYR A 107 -1.91 -20.91 4.17
CA TYR A 107 -1.83 -22.10 3.30
C TYR A 107 -0.88 -23.16 3.85
N TYR A 108 0.29 -22.76 4.39
CA TYR A 108 1.25 -23.70 4.99
C TYR A 108 0.89 -24.13 6.43
N ALA A 109 -0.10 -23.48 7.05
CA ALA A 109 -0.59 -23.85 8.38
C ALA A 109 -1.72 -24.89 8.34
N TYR A 110 -2.29 -25.13 7.15
CA TYR A 110 -3.22 -26.21 6.84
C TYR A 110 -2.47 -27.53 6.67
#